data_AF-A0A831P1M3-F1
#
_entry.id   AF-A0A831P1M3-F1
#
_cell.length_a   1.000
_cell.length_b   1.000
_cell.length_c   1.000
_cell.angle_alpha   90.00
_cell.angle_beta   90.00
_cell.angle_gamma   90.00
#
_symmetry.space_group_name_H-M   'P 1'
#
loop_
_entity.id
_entity.type
_entity.pdbx_description
1 polymer ?
#
loop_
_entity_poly.entity_id
_entity_poly.type
_entity_poly.pdbx_seq_one_letter_code
_entity_poly.pdbx_strand_id
1 'polypeptide(L)'
;MVVRWTLLRGRSLIVLIALAAAVLSGCAGVPRTPREGAGGGHRYCVNGYGCYRALASAAGYDRVGVASWYGVGDAGKPTASGAPYDPGAMTAASKELPFGTWVQVTDLDNGRQ
;
A
#
# COMPACT_ATOMS: atom_id res chain seq x y z
N MET A 1 28.38 41.11 58.41
CA MET A 1 27.06 40.56 58.06
C MET A 1 27.05 40.25 56.56
N VAL A 2 26.97 38.98 56.16
CA VAL A 2 27.02 38.56 54.75
C VAL A 2 25.67 37.94 54.39
N VAL A 3 24.94 38.57 53.47
CA VAL A 3 23.65 38.08 52.96
C VAL A 3 23.93 37.22 51.72
N ARG A 4 23.66 35.91 51.84
CA ARG A 4 23.80 34.92 50.75
C ARG A 4 22.48 34.85 49.96
N TRP A 5 22.52 35.18 48.67
CA TRP A 5 21.42 35.01 47.73
C TRP A 5 21.42 33.57 47.19
N THR A 6 20.42 32.77 47.53
CA THR A 6 20.18 31.44 46.94
C THR A 6 19.41 31.57 45.63
N LEU A 7 20.15 31.62 44.53
CA LEU A 7 19.67 31.39 43.17
C LEU A 7 19.30 29.90 42.99
N LEU A 8 18.08 29.50 43.36
CA LEU A 8 17.50 28.20 42.99
C LEU A 8 16.09 28.40 42.41
N ARG A 9 15.99 29.00 41.22
CA ARG A 9 14.73 29.06 40.45
C ARG A 9 14.84 28.79 38.95
N GLY A 10 16.04 28.48 38.43
CA GLY A 10 16.26 28.35 36.97
C GLY A 10 16.23 26.93 36.40
N ARG A 11 16.46 25.88 37.20
CA ARG A 11 16.67 24.51 36.67
C ARG A 11 15.38 23.76 36.37
N SER A 12 14.29 24.05 37.08
CA SER A 12 13.01 23.34 36.90
C SER A 12 12.28 23.72 35.60
N LEU A 13 12.44 24.95 35.12
CA LEU A 13 11.79 25.37 33.86
C LEU A 13 12.44 24.69 32.64
N ILE A 14 13.76 24.51 32.66
CA ILE A 14 14.52 23.88 31.56
C ILE A 14 14.18 22.40 31.43
N VAL A 15 14.02 21.69 32.56
CA VAL A 15 13.64 20.27 32.58
C VAL A 15 12.22 20.06 32.02
N LEU A 16 11.28 20.96 32.33
CA LEU A 16 9.91 20.88 31.85
C LEU A 16 9.78 21.15 30.34
N ILE A 17 10.57 22.10 29.80
CA ILE A 17 10.60 22.38 28.36
C ILE A 17 11.20 21.21 27.57
N ALA A 18 12.25 20.58 28.09
CA ALA A 18 12.88 19.41 27.45
C ALA A 18 11.96 18.19 27.43
N LEU A 19 11.18 17.96 28.51
CA LEU A 19 10.20 16.87 28.58
C LEU A 19 9.02 17.07 27.62
N ALA A 20 8.57 18.31 27.43
CA ALA A 20 7.49 18.63 26.48
C ALA A 20 7.90 18.39 25.01
N ALA A 21 9.17 18.64 24.66
CA ALA A 21 9.67 18.41 23.30
C ALA A 21 9.77 16.92 22.92
N ALA A 22 9.97 16.03 23.90
CA ALA A 22 10.08 14.58 23.67
C ALA A 22 8.73 13.89 23.37
N VAL A 23 7.60 14.54 23.68
CA VAL A 23 6.25 13.98 23.48
C VAL A 23 5.71 14.24 22.06
N LEU A 24 6.40 15.07 21.26
CA LEU A 24 5.99 15.45 19.89
C LEU A 24 6.57 14.54 18.79
N SER A 25 7.24 13.43 19.14
CA SER A 25 7.74 12.47 18.15
C SER A 25 6.58 11.65 17.58
N GLY A 26 5.78 12.28 16.72
CA GLY A 26 4.69 11.65 15.98
C GLY A 26 5.21 10.52 15.09
N CYS A 27 4.47 9.42 15.05
CA CYS A 27 4.72 8.32 14.14
C CYS A 27 4.49 8.78 12.70
N ALA A 28 5.55 8.99 11.92
CA ALA A 28 5.42 9.24 10.49
C ALA A 28 4.83 8.00 9.80
N GLY A 29 3.68 8.16 9.15
CA GLY A 29 3.09 7.13 8.31
C GLY A 29 3.96 6.90 7.08
N VAL A 30 4.52 5.69 6.93
CA VAL A 30 5.33 5.32 5.77
C VAL A 30 4.46 5.39 4.49
N PRO A 31 4.84 6.16 3.45
CA PRO A 31 4.12 6.17 2.19
C PRO A 31 4.19 4.78 1.55
N ARG A 32 3.02 4.23 1.17
CA ARG A 32 2.94 2.94 0.47
C ARG A 32 3.24 3.16 -1.00
N THR A 33 4.45 2.87 -1.43
CA THR A 33 4.80 2.84 -2.86
C THR A 33 4.14 1.61 -3.50
N PRO A 34 3.54 1.74 -4.71
CA PRO A 34 3.10 0.58 -5.47
C PRO A 34 4.23 -0.43 -5.61
N ARG A 35 3.92 -1.70 -5.39
CA ARG A 35 4.91 -2.78 -5.45
C ARG A 35 5.18 -3.12 -6.91
N GLU A 36 6.12 -2.41 -7.53
CA GLU A 36 6.65 -2.75 -8.85
C GLU A 36 7.41 -4.09 -8.77
N GLY A 37 7.01 -5.05 -9.60
CA GLY A 37 7.76 -6.29 -9.77
C GLY A 37 7.74 -7.27 -8.59
N ALA A 38 6.59 -7.50 -7.94
CA ALA A 38 6.46 -8.62 -6.99
C ALA A 38 6.79 -9.95 -7.71
N GLY A 39 8.00 -10.43 -7.45
CA GLY A 39 8.74 -11.36 -8.29
C GLY A 39 8.07 -12.71 -8.48
N GLY A 40 8.36 -13.30 -9.63
CA GLY A 40 7.84 -14.58 -10.07
C GLY A 40 7.93 -15.75 -9.12
N GLY A 41 6.92 -16.61 -9.18
CA GLY A 41 6.97 -17.94 -8.55
C GLY A 41 6.52 -17.97 -7.10
N HIS A 42 6.10 -16.85 -6.52
CA HIS A 42 5.53 -16.84 -5.18
C HIS A 42 4.12 -17.45 -5.18
N ARG A 43 3.87 -18.33 -4.21
CA ARG A 43 2.54 -18.86 -3.91
C ARG A 43 1.93 -17.98 -2.84
N TYR A 44 0.67 -17.57 -3.03
CA TYR A 44 -0.10 -16.88 -2.00
C TYR A 44 -1.41 -17.60 -1.76
N CYS A 45 -1.81 -17.70 -0.50
CA CYS A 45 -3.03 -18.38 -0.09
C CYS A 45 -4.03 -17.36 0.43
N VAL A 46 -5.29 -17.50 0.03
CA VAL A 46 -6.38 -16.66 0.48
C VAL A 46 -7.34 -17.56 1.26
N ASN A 47 -7.55 -17.24 2.54
CA ASN A 47 -8.40 -18.02 3.43
C ASN A 47 -9.79 -18.21 2.84
N GLY A 48 -10.22 -19.46 2.67
CA GLY A 48 -11.50 -19.81 2.06
C GLY A 48 -11.54 -19.81 0.53
N TYR A 49 -10.50 -19.34 -0.16
CA TYR A 49 -10.46 -19.25 -1.64
C TYR A 49 -9.29 -20.03 -2.28
N GLY A 50 -8.44 -20.69 -1.48
CA GLY A 50 -7.35 -21.54 -1.97
C GLY A 50 -6.01 -20.82 -2.15
N CYS A 51 -5.03 -21.53 -2.72
CA CYS A 51 -3.68 -21.02 -2.99
C CYS A 51 -3.45 -20.83 -4.48
N TYR A 52 -2.86 -19.69 -4.85
CA TYR A 52 -2.56 -19.29 -6.22
C TYR A 52 -1.06 -19.09 -6.39
N ARG A 53 -0.58 -19.18 -7.64
CA ARG A 53 0.83 -18.96 -7.99
C ARG A 53 0.94 -17.82 -8.98
N ALA A 54 1.67 -16.78 -8.60
CA ALA A 54 2.06 -15.73 -9.54
C ALA A 54 3.12 -16.27 -10.51
N LEU A 55 2.90 -16.05 -11.80
CA LEU A 55 3.84 -16.34 -12.87
C LEU A 55 5.08 -15.45 -12.74
N ALA A 56 6.20 -15.90 -13.29
CA ALA A 56 7.43 -15.11 -13.30
C ALA A 56 7.50 -14.04 -14.37
N SER A 57 6.77 -14.25 -15.45
CA SER A 57 6.57 -13.25 -16.49
C SER A 57 5.21 -13.47 -17.12
N ALA A 58 4.73 -12.47 -17.87
CA ALA A 58 3.55 -12.58 -18.69
C ALA A 58 3.84 -13.17 -20.09
N ALA A 59 5.07 -13.61 -20.36
CA ALA A 59 5.47 -14.09 -21.69
C ALA A 59 4.66 -15.32 -22.09
N GLY A 60 3.98 -15.23 -23.24
CA GLY A 60 3.12 -16.30 -23.76
C GLY A 60 1.84 -16.55 -22.97
N TYR A 61 1.46 -15.63 -22.07
CA TYR A 61 0.20 -15.75 -21.34
C TYR A 61 -0.98 -15.41 -22.24
N ASP A 62 -1.88 -16.37 -22.42
CA ASP A 62 -3.19 -16.20 -23.04
C ASP A 62 -4.22 -17.00 -22.23
N ARG A 63 -5.37 -16.38 -21.95
CA ARG A 63 -6.42 -16.99 -21.15
C ARG A 63 -7.79 -16.44 -21.54
N VAL A 64 -8.72 -17.36 -21.80
CA VAL A 64 -10.15 -17.08 -21.89
C VAL A 64 -10.81 -17.37 -20.54
N GLY A 65 -11.71 -16.49 -20.11
CA GLY A 65 -12.45 -16.65 -18.86
C GLY A 65 -13.44 -15.52 -18.60
N VAL A 66 -14.12 -15.61 -17.46
CA VAL A 66 -15.07 -14.58 -17.02
C VAL A 66 -14.30 -13.40 -16.44
N ALA A 67 -14.57 -12.21 -16.99
CA ALA A 67 -14.15 -10.95 -16.42
C ALA A 67 -15.31 -10.32 -15.62
N SER A 68 -14.98 -9.64 -14.53
CA SER A 68 -15.91 -8.83 -13.76
C SER A 68 -15.25 -7.50 -13.39
N TRP A 69 -16.07 -6.52 -13.03
CA TRP A 69 -15.62 -5.17 -12.67
C TRP A 69 -15.93 -4.88 -11.19
N TYR A 70 -15.13 -3.99 -10.59
CA TYR A 70 -15.31 -3.56 -9.20
C TYR A 70 -16.18 -2.31 -9.11
N GLY A 71 -17.10 -2.30 -8.15
CA GLY A 71 -18.00 -1.16 -7.89
C GLY A 71 -17.28 0.07 -7.32
N VAL A 72 -17.93 1.24 -7.44
CA VAL A 72 -17.42 2.52 -6.90
C VAL A 72 -17.28 2.53 -5.37
N GLY A 73 -17.94 1.63 -4.65
CA GLY A 73 -17.88 1.55 -3.19
C GLY A 73 -16.50 1.16 -2.61
N ASP A 74 -15.59 0.68 -3.46
CA ASP A 74 -14.22 0.36 -3.08
C ASP A 74 -13.21 1.45 -3.46
N ALA A 75 -13.66 2.57 -4.05
CA ALA A 75 -12.79 3.65 -4.46
C ALA A 75 -11.91 4.14 -3.30
N GLY A 76 -10.60 4.30 -3.57
CA GLY A 76 -9.59 4.69 -2.60
C GLY A 76 -9.11 3.59 -1.65
N LYS A 77 -9.73 2.41 -1.63
CA LYS A 77 -9.26 1.28 -0.81
C LYS A 77 -7.95 0.71 -1.37
N PRO A 78 -7.04 0.22 -0.51
CA PRO A 78 -5.78 -0.35 -0.97
C PRO A 78 -6.02 -1.65 -1.74
N THR A 79 -5.38 -1.79 -2.90
CA THR A 79 -5.34 -3.03 -3.68
C THR A 79 -4.15 -3.91 -3.27
N ALA A 80 -4.06 -5.12 -3.84
CA ALA A 80 -2.95 -6.04 -3.57
C ALA A 80 -1.58 -5.50 -4.00
N SER A 81 -1.52 -4.58 -4.98
CA SER A 81 -0.29 -3.89 -5.37
C SER A 81 0.12 -2.79 -4.39
N GLY A 82 -0.77 -2.42 -3.46
CA GLY A 82 -0.63 -1.30 -2.53
C GLY A 82 -1.18 0.03 -3.07
N ALA A 83 -1.42 0.15 -4.38
CA ALA A 83 -2.04 1.34 -4.96
C ALA A 83 -3.52 1.44 -4.54
N PRO A 84 -4.04 2.66 -4.24
CA PRO A 84 -5.46 2.88 -4.05
C PRO A 84 -6.26 2.51 -5.31
N TYR A 85 -7.41 1.87 -5.17
CA TYR A 85 -8.30 1.60 -6.29
C TYR A 85 -8.92 2.90 -6.82
N ASP A 86 -8.81 3.10 -8.13
CA ASP A 86 -9.47 4.19 -8.86
C ASP A 86 -10.38 3.58 -9.95
N PRO A 87 -11.71 3.72 -9.85
CA PRO A 87 -12.65 3.19 -10.83
C PRO A 87 -12.57 3.88 -12.20
N GLY A 88 -11.94 5.06 -12.30
CA GLY A 88 -11.67 5.73 -13.57
C GLY A 88 -10.35 5.34 -14.23
N ALA A 89 -9.49 4.59 -13.53
CA ALA A 89 -8.19 4.19 -14.05
C ALA A 89 -8.29 2.90 -14.87
N MET A 90 -7.50 2.84 -15.96
CA MET A 90 -7.39 1.66 -16.80
C MET A 90 -6.51 0.59 -16.12
N THR A 91 -7.10 -0.12 -15.17
CA THR A 91 -6.43 -1.13 -14.35
C THR A 91 -7.19 -2.46 -14.38
N ALA A 92 -6.46 -3.55 -14.21
CA ALA A 92 -7.02 -4.90 -14.17
C ALA A 92 -6.41 -5.70 -13.00
N ALA A 93 -7.18 -6.63 -12.45
CA ALA A 93 -6.73 -7.51 -11.38
C ALA A 93 -6.59 -8.95 -11.90
N SER A 94 -5.47 -9.59 -11.61
CA SER A 94 -5.21 -11.00 -11.95
C SER A 94 -4.57 -11.72 -10.78
N LYS A 95 -4.85 -13.02 -10.66
CA LYS A 95 -4.25 -13.91 -9.66
C LYS A 95 -2.89 -14.45 -10.07
N GLU A 96 -2.60 -14.45 -11.36
CA GLU A 96 -1.45 -15.15 -11.94
C GLU A 96 -0.43 -14.18 -12.54
N LEU A 97 -0.85 -13.01 -13.02
CA LEU A 97 0.06 -12.07 -13.67
C LEU A 97 0.84 -11.24 -12.65
N PRO A 98 2.15 -10.99 -12.89
CA PRO A 98 2.92 -10.02 -12.10
C PRO A 98 2.30 -8.63 -12.14
N PHE A 99 2.45 -7.86 -11.05
CA PHE A 99 2.08 -6.44 -11.04
C PHE A 99 2.88 -5.65 -12.09
N GLY A 100 2.22 -4.65 -12.68
CA GLY A 100 2.79 -3.85 -13.78
C GLY A 100 2.69 -4.50 -15.16
N THR A 101 2.10 -5.69 -15.26
CA THR A 101 1.81 -6.32 -16.55
C THR A 101 0.71 -5.54 -17.27
N TRP A 102 0.96 -5.15 -18.52
CA TRP A 102 -0.06 -4.68 -19.45
C TRP A 102 -0.80 -5.86 -20.06
N VAL A 103 -2.12 -5.76 -20.09
CA VAL A 103 -2.99 -6.78 -20.66
C VAL A 103 -3.92 -6.15 -21.68
N GLN A 104 -4.20 -6.89 -22.75
CA GLN A 104 -5.29 -6.60 -23.67
C GLN A 104 -6.45 -7.52 -23.30
N VAL A 105 -7.62 -6.94 -23.07
CA VAL A 105 -8.83 -7.70 -22.80
C VAL A 105 -9.68 -7.62 -24.06
N THR A 106 -10.25 -8.74 -24.51
CA THR A 106 -11.21 -8.75 -25.61
C THR A 106 -12.53 -9.28 -25.08
N ASP A 107 -13.59 -8.50 -25.26
CA ASP A 107 -14.95 -8.97 -25.05
C ASP A 107 -15.33 -9.88 -26.22
N LEU A 108 -15.55 -11.16 -25.93
CA LEU A 108 -15.82 -12.17 -26.97
C LEU A 108 -17.24 -12.06 -27.54
N ASP A 109 -18.17 -11.37 -26.86
CA ASP A 109 -19.55 -11.22 -27.32
C ASP A 109 -19.66 -10.16 -28.42
N ASN A 110 -18.83 -9.12 -28.36
CA ASN A 110 -18.91 -7.97 -29.27
C ASN A 110 -17.57 -7.57 -29.91
N GLY A 111 -16.46 -8.26 -29.60
CA GLY A 111 -15.14 -8.04 -30.18
C GLY A 111 -14.42 -6.77 -29.72
N ARG A 112 -14.95 -6.04 -28.73
CA ARG A 112 -14.32 -4.81 -28.23
C ARG A 112 -13.08 -5.11 -27.39
N GLN A 113 -12.14 -4.18 -27.38
CA GLN A 113 -10.86 -4.25 -26.68
C GLN A 113 -10.59 -3.00 -25.84
#